data_AF-A0A7S0Y182-F1
#
_entry.id   AF-A0A7S0Y182-F1
#
_cell.length_a   1.000
_cell.length_b   1.000
_cell.length_c   1.000
_cell.angle_alpha   90.00
_cell.angle_beta   90.00
_cell.angle_gamma   90.00
#
_symmetry.space_group_name_H-M   'P 1'
#
loop_
_entity.id
_entity.type
_entity.pdbx_description
1 polymer ?
#
loop_
_entity_poly.entity_id
_entity_poly.type
_entity_poly.pdbx_seq_one_letter_code
_entity_poly.pdbx_strand_id
1 'polypeptide(L)'
;RDVLYLMGGASHTEQKAFNDVWVFAETAEVDAYFWRPGIPSPNLVAGQAYSPYWIRITDNAPWSARSRAQCLVHNDSMWLLGGVGYAEPGQYGEWTTDLWRTRNGFTWELVTAKGLWQ
;
A
#
# COMPACT_ATOMS: atom_id res chain seq x y z
N ARG A 1 17.06 -7.21 -1.94
CA ARG A 1 16.27 -7.96 -2.94
C ARG A 1 15.36 -6.96 -3.63
N ASP A 2 15.16 -7.10 -4.93
CA ASP A 2 14.27 -6.24 -5.68
C ASP A 2 12.86 -6.78 -5.52
N VAL A 3 11.99 -6.02 -4.86
CA VAL A 3 10.62 -6.43 -4.53
C VAL A 3 9.68 -5.37 -5.08
N LEU A 4 8.68 -5.80 -5.83
CA LEU A 4 7.65 -4.92 -6.37
C LEU A 4 6.43 -4.93 -5.45
N TYR A 5 6.08 -3.74 -4.95
CA TYR A 5 4.86 -3.50 -4.20
C TYR A 5 3.87 -2.70 -5.04
N LEU A 6 2.59 -3.04 -4.92
CA LEU A 6 1.47 -2.26 -5.45
C LEU A 6 0.61 -1.80 -4.28
N MET A 7 0.24 -0.53 -4.26
CA MET A 7 -0.45 0.11 -3.12
C MET A 7 -1.60 0.99 -3.60
N GLY A 8 -2.78 0.77 -3.04
CA GLY A 8 -3.97 1.57 -3.30
C GLY A 8 -4.39 1.59 -4.77
N GLY A 9 -4.67 2.79 -5.29
CA GLY A 9 -5.17 2.96 -6.66
C GLY A 9 -6.68 3.15 -6.71
N ALA A 10 -7.23 3.14 -7.91
CA ALA A 10 -8.65 3.33 -8.15
C ALA A 10 -9.14 2.45 -9.30
N SER A 11 -10.36 1.94 -9.14
CA SER A 11 -11.10 1.25 -10.20
C SER A 11 -12.05 2.26 -10.83
N HIS A 12 -11.85 2.54 -12.12
CA HIS A 12 -12.77 3.39 -12.89
C HIS A 12 -14.14 2.72 -13.08
N THR A 13 -14.17 1.39 -13.13
CA THR A 13 -15.40 0.61 -13.30
C THR A 13 -16.20 0.55 -12.00
N GLU A 14 -15.54 0.28 -10.87
CA GLU A 14 -16.20 0.25 -9.56
C GLU A 14 -16.34 1.64 -8.93
N GLN A 15 -15.75 2.66 -9.55
CA GLN A 15 -15.78 4.05 -9.09
C GLN A 15 -15.31 4.20 -7.63
N LYS A 16 -14.31 3.40 -7.25
CA LYS A 16 -13.82 3.25 -5.88
C LYS A 16 -12.30 3.31 -5.84
N ALA A 17 -11.77 3.87 -4.75
CA ALA A 17 -10.35 3.86 -4.44
C ALA A 17 -10.04 2.73 -3.44
N PHE A 18 -8.77 2.33 -3.38
CA PHE A 18 -8.33 1.24 -2.51
C PHE A 18 -7.24 1.69 -1.54
N ASN A 19 -7.15 0.96 -0.44
CA ASN A 19 -6.07 1.05 0.55
C ASN A 19 -5.44 -0.31 0.85
N ASP A 20 -5.49 -1.23 -0.10
CA ASP A 20 -4.81 -2.50 -0.01
C ASP A 20 -3.35 -2.38 -0.45
N VAL A 21 -2.55 -3.36 0.00
CA VAL A 21 -1.14 -3.49 -0.36
C VAL A 21 -0.88 -4.89 -0.85
N TRP A 22 -0.21 -4.97 -1.99
CA TRP A 22 0.13 -6.19 -2.67
C TRP A 22 1.63 -6.28 -2.88
N VAL A 23 2.14 -7.50 -2.88
CA VAL A 23 3.52 -7.81 -3.23
C VAL A 23 3.53 -8.79 -4.40
N PHE A 24 4.43 -8.54 -5.35
CA PHE A 24 4.72 -9.49 -6.41
C PHE A 24 5.65 -10.60 -5.88
N ALA A 25 5.32 -11.84 -6.22
CA ALA A 25 5.96 -13.03 -5.72
C ALA A 25 6.21 -14.03 -6.84
N GLU A 26 7.46 -14.39 -7.13
CA GLU A 26 7.78 -15.40 -8.16
C GLU A 26 7.48 -16.84 -7.72
N THR A 27 7.42 -17.07 -6.41
CA THR A 27 7.14 -18.33 -5.72
C THR A 27 6.13 -18.13 -4.58
N ALA A 28 5.47 -19.18 -4.11
CA ALA A 28 4.51 -19.05 -3.01
C ALA A 28 5.15 -18.81 -1.62
N GLU A 29 6.50 -18.72 -1.52
CA GLU A 29 7.21 -18.63 -0.24
C GLU A 29 7.27 -17.18 0.29
N VAL A 30 6.41 -16.87 1.24
CA VAL A 30 6.21 -15.54 1.81
C VAL A 30 7.47 -14.97 2.49
N ASP A 31 8.22 -15.80 3.20
CA ASP A 31 9.43 -15.36 3.91
C ASP A 31 10.53 -14.86 2.97
N ALA A 32 10.41 -15.15 1.67
CA ALA A 32 11.36 -14.69 0.65
C ALA A 32 11.14 -13.23 0.19
N TYR A 33 9.98 -12.63 0.45
CA TYR A 33 9.60 -11.33 -0.14
C TYR A 33 9.94 -10.10 0.68
N PHE A 34 10.47 -10.27 1.89
CA PHE A 34 10.94 -9.12 2.64
C PHE A 34 12.34 -8.77 2.16
N TRP A 35 12.48 -7.58 1.58
CA TRP A 35 13.76 -7.08 1.11
C TRP A 35 14.76 -6.88 2.27
N ARG A 36 14.30 -7.01 3.54
CA ARG A 36 15.12 -7.05 4.76
C ARG A 36 14.80 -8.24 5.67
N PRO A 37 15.82 -8.99 6.13
CA PRO A 37 15.67 -9.99 7.21
C PRO A 37 15.30 -9.33 8.55
N GLY A 38 14.55 -10.07 9.39
CA GLY A 38 14.24 -9.65 10.77
C GLY A 38 13.12 -8.63 10.91
N ILE A 39 12.46 -8.28 9.81
CA ILE A 39 11.22 -7.51 9.82
C ILE A 39 10.05 -8.50 9.93
N PRO A 40 9.03 -8.23 10.76
CA PRO A 40 7.87 -9.10 10.85
C PRO A 40 7.27 -9.37 9.46
N SER A 41 6.83 -10.60 9.23
CA SER A 41 6.03 -11.00 8.07
C SER A 41 4.53 -10.87 8.39
N PRO A 42 3.67 -10.57 7.41
CA PRO A 42 2.23 -10.66 7.59
C PRO A 42 1.84 -12.14 7.78
N ASN A 43 0.83 -12.38 8.62
CA ASN A 43 0.26 -13.73 8.78
C ASN A 43 -0.59 -14.06 7.56
N LEU A 44 0.03 -14.60 6.52
CA LEU A 44 -0.67 -15.04 5.32
C LEU A 44 -1.13 -16.49 5.45
N VAL A 45 -2.39 -16.74 5.08
CA VAL A 45 -2.90 -18.10 4.98
C VAL A 45 -2.54 -18.64 3.60
N ALA A 46 -1.89 -19.80 3.53
CA ALA A 46 -1.60 -20.48 2.28
C ALA A 46 -2.88 -20.63 1.43
N GLY A 47 -2.86 -20.14 0.19
CA GLY A 47 -4.04 -20.10 -0.69
C GLY A 47 -4.71 -18.72 -0.85
N GLN A 48 -4.24 -17.67 -0.14
CA GLN A 48 -4.66 -16.27 -0.38
C GLN A 48 -4.03 -15.59 -1.60
N ALA A 49 -3.28 -16.33 -2.42
CA ALA A 49 -2.74 -15.80 -3.67
C ALA A 49 -3.90 -15.58 -4.66
N TYR A 50 -4.18 -14.32 -5.00
CA TYR A 50 -5.25 -13.99 -5.98
C TYR A 50 -4.83 -14.30 -7.42
N SER A 51 -3.52 -14.44 -7.63
CA SER A 51 -2.85 -14.83 -8.85
C SER A 51 -1.60 -15.61 -8.43
N PRO A 52 -1.04 -16.50 -9.25
CA PRO A 52 0.20 -17.23 -8.93
C PRO A 52 1.36 -16.32 -8.47
N TYR A 53 1.30 -15.02 -8.80
CA TYR A 53 2.37 -14.08 -8.49
C TYR A 53 1.98 -12.84 -7.66
N TRP A 54 0.72 -12.68 -7.28
CA TRP A 54 0.30 -11.50 -6.51
C TRP A 54 -0.34 -11.92 -5.21
N ILE A 55 0.26 -11.43 -4.13
CA ILE A 55 -0.14 -11.73 -2.77
C ILE A 55 -0.58 -10.42 -2.12
N ARG A 56 -1.83 -10.37 -1.67
CA ARG A 56 -2.33 -9.23 -0.90
C ARG A 56 -1.83 -9.37 0.53
N ILE A 57 -0.99 -8.44 0.97
CA ILE A 57 -0.38 -8.46 2.31
C ILE A 57 -1.09 -7.53 3.29
N THR A 58 -1.97 -6.66 2.80
CA THR A 58 -2.81 -5.79 3.62
C THR A 58 -4.12 -5.56 2.91
N ASP A 59 -5.22 -5.94 3.55
CA ASP A 59 -6.57 -5.72 3.01
C ASP A 59 -7.00 -4.26 3.16
N ASN A 60 -6.70 -3.66 4.31
CA ASN A 60 -7.08 -2.29 4.66
C ASN A 60 -5.94 -1.65 5.45
N ALA A 61 -5.10 -0.89 4.78
CA ALA A 61 -4.08 -0.08 5.43
C ALA A 61 -4.74 1.09 6.21
N PRO A 62 -4.07 1.67 7.22
CA PRO A 62 -4.69 2.70 8.07
C PRO A 62 -4.87 4.05 7.39
N TRP A 63 -4.24 4.27 6.24
CA TRP A 63 -4.48 5.45 5.40
C TRP A 63 -5.78 5.29 4.60
N SER A 64 -6.47 6.40 4.36
CA SER A 64 -7.71 6.42 3.58
C SER A 64 -7.50 5.88 2.17
N ALA A 65 -8.48 5.15 1.65
CA ALA A 65 -8.47 4.65 0.28
C ALA A 65 -8.22 5.77 -0.73
N ARG A 66 -7.19 5.60 -1.57
CA ARG A 66 -6.71 6.70 -2.42
C ARG A 66 -5.99 6.22 -3.67
N SER A 67 -6.05 7.07 -4.69
CA SER A 67 -5.29 6.99 -5.92
C SER A 67 -4.43 8.24 -6.07
N ARG A 68 -3.59 8.29 -7.11
CA ARG A 68 -2.73 9.46 -7.41
C ARG A 68 -1.81 9.88 -6.27
N ALA A 69 -1.61 8.99 -5.29
CA ALA A 69 -0.62 9.15 -4.25
C ALA A 69 0.77 8.95 -4.85
N GLN A 70 1.76 9.66 -4.32
CA GLN A 70 3.15 9.41 -4.67
C GLN A 70 3.71 8.33 -3.75
N CYS A 71 4.52 7.44 -4.32
CA CYS A 71 5.20 6.39 -3.58
C CYS A 71 6.69 6.44 -3.86
N LEU A 72 7.51 6.32 -2.82
CA LEU A 72 8.97 6.25 -2.96
C LEU A 72 9.59 5.42 -1.85
N VAL A 73 10.83 4.96 -2.07
CA VAL A 73 11.64 4.29 -1.07
C VAL A 73 12.71 5.25 -0.56
N HIS A 74 12.74 5.48 0.75
CA HIS A 74 13.75 6.32 1.40
C HIS A 74 14.02 5.85 2.82
N ASN A 75 15.29 5.84 3.22
CA ASN A 75 15.74 5.45 4.56
C ASN A 75 15.08 4.15 5.06
N ASP A 76 15.14 3.14 4.19
CA ASP A 76 14.63 1.81 4.46
C ASP A 76 13.13 1.71 4.76
N SER A 77 12.36 2.64 4.21
CA SER A 77 10.92 2.67 4.30
C SER A 77 10.31 2.95 2.92
N MET A 78 9.16 2.34 2.67
CA MET A 78 8.23 2.78 1.64
C MET A 78 7.41 3.93 2.21
N TRP A 79 7.24 4.98 1.41
CA TRP A 79 6.52 6.18 1.78
C TRP A 79 5.34 6.36 0.84
N LEU A 80 4.20 6.73 1.42
CA LEU A 80 2.98 7.12 0.71
C LEU A 80 2.71 8.59 1.03
N LEU A 81 2.65 9.42 -0.01
CA LEU A 81 2.49 10.87 0.12
C LEU A 81 1.20 11.31 -0.58
N GLY A 82 0.29 11.86 0.21
CA GLY A 82 -0.97 12.43 -0.26
C GLY A 82 -1.78 11.48 -1.15
N GLY A 83 -2.41 12.03 -2.18
CA GLY A 83 -3.33 11.34 -3.08
C GLY A 83 -4.78 11.76 -2.82
N VAL A 84 -5.71 11.11 -3.52
CA VAL A 84 -7.13 11.45 -3.47
C VAL A 84 -8.01 10.21 -3.53
N GLY A 85 -8.99 10.15 -2.64
CA GLY A 85 -10.06 9.15 -2.64
C GLY A 85 -11.28 9.63 -3.41
N TYR A 86 -12.33 8.80 -3.44
CA TYR A 86 -13.65 9.22 -3.92
C TYR A 86 -14.49 9.69 -2.72
N ALA A 87 -15.12 10.84 -2.85
CA ALA A 87 -16.16 11.28 -1.91
C ALA A 87 -17.50 10.65 -2.24
N GLU A 88 -17.78 10.52 -3.55
CA GLU A 88 -18.93 9.85 -4.13
C GLU A 88 -18.46 9.00 -5.33
N PRO A 89 -19.22 7.99 -5.79
CA PRO A 89 -18.85 7.19 -6.95
C PRO A 89 -18.47 8.07 -8.16
N GLY A 90 -17.21 7.99 -8.57
CA GLY A 90 -16.67 8.70 -9.73
C GLY A 90 -16.26 10.15 -9.45
N GLN A 91 -16.57 10.69 -8.26
CA GLN A 91 -16.21 12.05 -7.85
C GLN A 91 -15.09 12.03 -6.80
N TYR A 92 -13.95 12.61 -7.16
CA TYR A 92 -12.82 12.77 -6.24
C TYR A 92 -13.22 13.65 -5.05
N GLY A 93 -12.77 13.24 -3.86
CA GLY A 93 -12.88 14.01 -2.64
C GLY A 93 -11.75 15.01 -2.47
N GLU A 94 -11.51 15.39 -1.22
CA GLU A 94 -10.38 16.27 -0.88
C GLU A 94 -9.05 15.54 -1.05
N TRP A 95 -8.05 16.30 -1.50
CA TRP A 95 -6.69 15.80 -1.60
C TRP A 95 -6.10 15.66 -0.20
N THR A 96 -5.59 14.47 0.06
CA THR A 96 -4.88 14.17 1.30
C THR A 96 -3.49 14.78 1.26
N THR A 97 -3.04 15.28 2.41
CA THR A 97 -1.70 15.85 2.60
C THR A 97 -0.90 15.09 3.65
N ASP A 98 -1.45 14.01 4.19
CA ASP A 98 -0.79 13.15 5.16
C ASP A 98 0.38 12.38 4.52
N LEU A 99 1.35 12.02 5.37
CA LEU A 99 2.49 11.19 4.99
C LEU A 99 2.48 9.94 5.85
N TRP A 100 2.56 8.80 5.18
CA TRP A 100 2.65 7.49 5.82
C TRP A 100 3.93 6.80 5.41
N ARG A 101 4.49 5.99 6.32
CA ARG A 101 5.62 5.12 5.99
C ARG A 101 5.41 3.72 6.52
N THR A 102 6.06 2.76 5.88
CA THR A 102 6.13 1.38 6.32
C THR A 102 7.49 0.78 5.99
N ARG A 103 7.90 -0.26 6.73
CA ARG A 103 9.08 -1.07 6.39
C ARG A 103 8.73 -2.41 5.76
N ASN A 104 7.47 -2.83 5.86
CA ASN A 104 7.03 -4.19 5.54
C ASN A 104 5.75 -4.27 4.69
N GLY A 105 5.09 -3.14 4.43
CA GLY A 105 3.87 -3.09 3.62
C GLY A 105 2.58 -3.30 4.43
N PHE A 106 2.65 -3.75 5.68
CA PHE A 106 1.45 -4.05 6.50
C PHE A 106 1.39 -3.35 7.86
N THR A 107 2.53 -2.95 8.41
CA THR A 107 2.62 -2.06 9.58
C THR A 107 2.96 -0.66 9.10
N TRP A 108 2.03 0.26 9.26
CA TRP A 108 2.15 1.63 8.77
C TRP A 108 2.17 2.64 9.92
N GLU A 109 3.02 3.64 9.79
CA GLU A 109 3.17 4.75 10.73
C GLU A 109 2.74 6.05 10.05
N LEU A 110 1.84 6.78 10.71
CA LEU A 110 1.49 8.14 10.31
C LEU A 110 2.61 9.08 10.74
N VAL A 111 3.30 9.68 9.76
CA VAL A 111 4.42 10.60 10.01
C VAL A 111 3.90 12.02 10.20
N THR A 112 2.94 12.46 9.38
CA THR A 112 2.19 13.70 9.61
C THR A 112 0.77 13.59 9.09
N ALA A 113 -0.20 14.07 9.86
CA ALA A 113 -1.62 14.10 9.48
C ALA A 113 -1.97 15.27 8.54
N LYS A 114 -1.14 16.30 8.52
CA LYS A 114 -1.32 17.49 7.69
C LYS A 114 0.02 17.80 7.03
N GLY A 115 0.02 17.82 5.71
CA GLY A 115 1.25 17.95 4.92
C GLY A 115 1.90 19.31 5.09
N LEU A 116 3.17 19.36 4.68
CA LEU A 116 3.95 20.60 4.66
C LEU A 116 3.57 21.53 3.50
N TRP A 117 2.70 21.08 2.60
CA TRP A 117 2.24 21.79 1.41
C TRP A 117 0.72 22.01 1.45
N GLN A 118 0.31 23.21 1.01
CA GLN A 118 -1.07 23.65 0.83
C GLN A 118 -1.28 24.09 -0.61
#